data_AF-A0A1I2MJ11-F1
#
_entry.id   AF-A0A1I2MJ11-F1
#
_cell.length_a   1.000
_cell.length_b   1.000
_cell.length_c   1.000
_cell.angle_alpha   90.00
_cell.angle_beta   90.00
_cell.angle_gamma   90.00
#
_symmetry.space_group_name_H-M   'P 1'
#
loop_
_entity.id
_entity.type
_entity.pdbx_description
1 polymer ?
#
loop_
_entity_poly.entity_id
_entity_poly.type
_entity_poly.pdbx_seq_one_letter_code
_entity_poly.pdbx_strand_id
1 'polypeptide(L)'
;MPTDTARSTGPLVLAGLSAIAHLVVGYFYAVGGLVIPGYALIPLWLFWVVLALWLIRLAILRSWWTPAVPVVAAAVLALALVVGGNLLGWQA
;
A
#
# COMPACT_ATOMS: atom_id res chain seq x y z
N MET A 1 11.56 -37.52 -19.32
CA MET A 1 11.38 -36.07 -19.55
C MET A 1 11.64 -35.36 -18.24
N PRO A 2 12.70 -34.56 -18.13
CA PRO A 2 12.84 -33.64 -17.00
C PRO A 2 11.73 -32.59 -17.14
N THR A 3 10.75 -32.59 -16.24
CA THR A 3 9.84 -31.47 -16.10
C THR A 3 10.63 -30.34 -15.48
N ASP A 4 11.11 -29.41 -16.31
CA ASP A 4 11.61 -28.12 -15.87
C ASP A 4 10.50 -27.45 -15.05
N THR A 5 10.60 -27.58 -13.73
CA THR A 5 9.82 -26.77 -12.79
C THR A 5 10.47 -25.39 -12.76
N ALA A 6 10.41 -24.69 -13.91
CA ALA A 6 10.80 -23.30 -14.00
C ALA A 6 9.94 -22.51 -13.02
N ARG A 7 10.52 -22.21 -11.86
CA ARG A 7 9.91 -21.42 -10.80
C ARG A 7 9.36 -20.15 -11.43
N SER A 8 8.04 -20.00 -11.49
CA SER A 8 7.46 -18.88 -12.23
C SER A 8 7.95 -17.55 -11.65
N THR A 9 8.53 -16.71 -12.51
CA THR A 9 9.07 -15.40 -12.15
C THR A 9 7.95 -14.35 -12.04
N GLY A 10 6.76 -14.67 -12.57
CA GLY A 10 5.59 -13.79 -12.61
C GLY A 10 5.22 -13.13 -11.27
N PRO A 11 5.07 -13.89 -10.16
CA PRO A 11 4.78 -13.32 -8.85
C PRO A 11 5.84 -12.34 -8.35
N LEU A 12 7.11 -12.57 -8.71
CA LEU A 12 8.20 -11.70 -8.31
C LEU A 12 8.18 -10.37 -9.07
N VAL A 13 7.89 -10.41 -10.38
CA VAL A 13 7.69 -9.21 -11.20
C VAL A 13 6.49 -8.42 -10.68
N LEU A 14 5.39 -9.11 -10.38
CA LEU A 14 4.19 -8.49 -9.83
C LEU A 14 4.44 -7.86 -8.46
N ALA A 15 5.24 -8.51 -7.61
CA ALA A 15 5.67 -7.96 -6.32
C ALA A 15 6.49 -6.67 -6.51
N GLY A 16 7.42 -6.64 -7.48
CA GLY A 16 8.18 -5.45 -7.82
C GLY A 16 7.29 -4.29 -8.29
N LEU A 17 6.35 -4.54 -9.20
CA LEU A 17 5.37 -3.55 -9.64
C LEU A 17 4.49 -3.05 -8.48
N SER A 18 4.06 -3.97 -7.62
CA SER A 18 3.26 -3.65 -6.44
C SER A 18 4.03 -2.79 -5.44
N ALA A 19 5.34 -3.01 -5.28
CA ALA A 19 6.20 -2.21 -4.42
C ALA A 19 6.34 -0.78 -4.95
N ILE A 20 6.54 -0.61 -6.25
CA ILE A 20 6.57 0.72 -6.89
C ILE A 20 5.23 1.43 -6.67
N ALA A 21 4.11 0.75 -6.92
CA ALA A 21 2.78 1.32 -6.68
C ALA A 21 2.56 1.70 -5.21
N HIS A 22 3.03 0.88 -4.26
CA HIS A 22 2.91 1.15 -2.82
C HIS A 22 3.71 2.38 -2.39
N LEU A 23 4.88 2.61 -3.01
CA LEU A 23 5.67 3.83 -2.82
C LEU A 23 5.00 5.06 -3.41
N VAL A 24 4.40 4.96 -4.59
CA VAL A 24 3.59 6.04 -5.18
C VAL A 24 2.43 6.41 -4.24
N VAL A 25 1.75 5.42 -3.66
CA VAL A 25 0.74 5.66 -2.61
C VAL A 25 1.37 6.32 -1.38
N GLY A 26 2.55 5.90 -0.96
CA GLY A 26 3.31 6.51 0.14
C GLY A 26 3.58 8.01 -0.08
N TYR A 27 3.86 8.44 -1.31
CA TYR A 27 3.97 9.87 -1.64
C TYR A 27 2.66 10.63 -1.35
N PHE A 28 1.51 10.06 -1.68
CA PHE A 28 0.21 10.66 -1.35
C PHE A 28 -0.06 10.69 0.17
N TYR A 29 0.43 9.71 0.94
CA TYR A 29 0.38 9.78 2.41
C TYR A 29 1.24 10.91 2.96
N ALA A 30 2.36 11.23 2.31
CA ALA A 30 3.22 12.35 2.72
C ALA A 30 2.58 13.70 2.39
N VAL A 31 2.11 13.89 1.15
CA VAL A 31 1.44 15.13 0.72
C VAL A 31 0.09 15.32 1.43
N GLY A 32 -0.64 14.23 1.67
CA GLY A 32 -1.90 14.25 2.42
C GLY A 32 -1.74 14.76 3.85
N GLY A 33 -0.53 14.70 4.43
CA GLY A 33 -0.23 15.31 5.73
C GLY A 33 -0.40 16.82 5.79
N LEU A 34 -0.55 17.50 4.64
CA LEU A 34 -0.92 18.91 4.58
C LEU A 34 -2.40 19.17 4.94
N VAL A 35 -3.27 18.16 4.76
CA VAL A 35 -4.71 18.23 5.03
C VAL A 35 -5.07 17.44 6.29
N ILE A 36 -4.41 16.30 6.49
CA ILE A 36 -4.72 15.35 7.56
C ILE A 36 -4.02 15.80 8.85
N PRO A 37 -4.77 16.02 9.95
CA PRO A 37 -4.16 16.41 11.22
C PRO A 37 -3.26 15.31 11.78
N GLY A 38 -2.20 15.72 12.48
CA GLY A 38 -1.12 14.82 12.90
C GLY A 38 -1.57 13.60 13.72
N TYR A 39 -2.61 13.74 14.56
CA TYR A 39 -3.15 12.63 15.36
C TYR A 39 -3.75 11.50 14.50
N ALA A 40 -4.26 11.81 13.30
CA ALA A 40 -4.79 10.83 12.36
C ALA A 40 -3.71 10.36 11.36
N LEU A 41 -2.77 11.24 11.03
CA LEU A 41 -1.66 10.93 10.11
C LEU A 41 -0.73 9.84 10.67
N ILE A 42 -0.41 9.90 11.97
CA ILE A 42 0.48 8.91 12.59
C ILE A 42 -0.07 7.48 12.47
N PRO A 43 -1.32 7.18 12.89
CA PRO A 43 -1.93 5.86 12.65
C PRO A 43 -1.94 5.44 11.18
N LEU A 44 -2.22 6.38 10.27
CA LEU A 44 -2.24 6.14 8.82
C LEU A 44 -0.86 5.71 8.30
N TRP A 45 0.21 6.39 8.72
CA TRP A 45 1.59 6.01 8.38
C TRP A 45 1.97 4.65 8.96
N LEU A 46 1.64 4.39 10.22
CA LEU A 46 1.90 3.09 10.84
C LEU A 46 1.20 1.96 10.06
N PHE A 47 -0.06 2.17 9.68
CA PHE A 47 -0.80 1.21 8.86
C PHE A 47 -0.14 1.00 7.48
N TRP A 48 0.30 2.07 6.82
CA TRP A 48 1.01 1.98 5.54
C TRP A 48 2.34 1.19 5.66
N VAL A 49 3.09 1.38 6.74
CA VAL A 49 4.30 0.60 7.04
C VAL A 49 3.97 -0.87 7.27
N VAL A 50 2.92 -1.17 8.03
CA VAL A 50 2.46 -2.56 8.24
C VAL A 50 2.11 -3.22 6.91
N LEU A 51 1.43 -2.51 6.01
CA LEU A 51 1.14 -2.99 4.66
C LEU A 51 2.43 -3.25 3.84
N ALA A 52 3.46 -2.41 3.97
CA ALA A 52 4.75 -2.66 3.33
C ALA A 52 5.41 -3.95 3.83
N LEU A 53 5.38 -4.20 5.15
CA LEU A 53 5.86 -5.46 5.73
C LEU A 53 5.04 -6.66 5.23
N TRP A 54 3.73 -6.49 5.08
CA TRP A 54 2.86 -7.51 4.51
C TRP A 54 3.19 -7.79 3.03
N LEU A 55 3.47 -6.76 2.24
CA LEU A 55 3.92 -6.90 0.85
C LEU A 55 5.21 -7.71 0.77
N ILE A 56 6.19 -7.42 1.63
CA ILE A 56 7.45 -8.17 1.71
C ILE A 56 7.15 -9.65 2.01
N ARG A 57 6.28 -9.92 2.99
CA ARG A 57 5.86 -11.29 3.31
C ARG A 57 5.22 -11.99 2.11
N LEU A 58 4.30 -11.32 1.41
CA LEU A 58 3.65 -11.89 0.21
C LEU A 58 4.64 -12.14 -0.92
N ALA A 59 5.63 -11.25 -1.11
CA ALA A 59 6.68 -11.39 -2.10
C ALA A 59 7.59 -12.60 -1.79
N ILE A 60 7.98 -12.80 -0.52
CA ILE A 60 8.74 -13.98 -0.08
C ILE A 60 7.95 -15.27 -0.34
N LEU A 61 6.64 -15.25 -0.07
CA LEU A 61 5.73 -16.36 -0.33
C LEU A 61 5.39 -16.53 -1.83
N ARG A 62 5.91 -15.67 -2.72
CA ARG A 62 5.63 -15.64 -4.16
C ARG A 62 4.11 -15.63 -4.47
N SER A 63 3.36 -14.90 -3.65
CA SER A 63 1.91 -14.80 -3.79
C SER A 63 1.53 -13.86 -4.93
N TRP A 64 0.49 -14.21 -5.69
CA TRP A 64 -0.11 -13.34 -6.70
C TRP A 64 -0.92 -12.17 -6.11
N TRP A 65 -1.11 -12.17 -4.78
CA TRP A 65 -1.89 -11.16 -4.07
C TRP A 65 -1.11 -9.88 -3.71
N THR A 66 0.14 -9.73 -4.16
CA THR A 66 0.90 -8.48 -3.93
C THR A 66 0.19 -7.20 -4.40
N PRO A 67 -0.61 -7.18 -5.49
CA PRO A 67 -1.31 -5.96 -5.91
C PRO A 67 -2.40 -5.52 -4.95
N ALA A 68 -2.91 -6.41 -4.09
CA ALA A 68 -3.93 -6.04 -3.11
C ALA A 68 -3.38 -5.02 -2.08
N VAL A 69 -2.08 -5.06 -1.79
CA VAL A 69 -1.47 -4.17 -0.79
C VAL A 69 -1.56 -2.69 -1.19
N PRO A 70 -1.02 -2.24 -2.35
CA PRO A 70 -1.14 -0.84 -2.75
C PRO A 70 -2.59 -0.41 -2.97
N VAL A 71 -3.48 -1.32 -3.40
CA VAL A 71 -4.92 -1.02 -3.54
C VAL A 71 -5.56 -0.73 -2.19
N VAL A 72 -5.30 -1.56 -1.17
CA VAL A 72 -5.82 -1.34 0.19
C VAL A 72 -5.23 -0.05 0.77
N ALA A 73 -3.94 0.22 0.58
CA ALA A 73 -3.32 1.47 1.03
C ALA A 73 -3.99 2.70 0.40
N ALA A 74 -4.20 2.68 -0.92
CA ALA A 74 -4.88 3.77 -1.62
C ALA A 74 -6.33 3.95 -1.16
N ALA A 75 -7.06 2.85 -0.99
CA ALA A 75 -8.45 2.87 -0.53
C ALA A 75 -8.58 3.44 0.88
N VAL A 76 -7.70 3.06 1.80
CA VAL A 76 -7.71 3.58 3.18
C VAL A 76 -7.40 5.07 3.21
N LEU A 77 -6.42 5.54 2.43
CA LEU A 77 -6.12 6.96 2.33
C LEU A 77 -7.30 7.75 1.75
N ALA A 78 -7.89 7.27 0.65
CA ALA A 78 -9.04 7.91 0.03
C ALA A 78 -10.24 7.98 0.99
N LEU A 79 -10.52 6.89 1.70
CA LEU A 79 -11.58 6.85 2.71
C LEU A 79 -11.29 7.85 3.85
N ALA A 80 -10.05 7.93 4.33
CA ALA A 80 -9.68 8.87 5.37
C ALA A 80 -9.86 10.33 4.93
N LEU A 81 -9.53 10.67 3.69
CA LEU A 81 -9.74 12.02 3.14
C LEU A 81 -11.24 12.33 2.98
N VAL A 82 -12.03 11.39 2.47
CA VAL A 82 -13.48 11.57 2.33
C VAL A 82 -14.15 11.73 3.70
N VAL A 83 -13.86 10.85 4.65
CA VAL A 83 -14.42 10.91 6.01
C VAL A 83 -13.92 12.15 6.74
N GLY A 84 -12.62 12.43 6.65
CA GLY A 84 -11.99 13.58 7.27
C GLY A 84 -12.56 14.90 6.78
N GLY A 85 -12.65 15.06 5.47
CA GLY A 85 -13.20 16.29 4.86
C GLY A 85 -14.69 16.47 5.13
N ASN A 86 -15.51 15.42 4.97
CA ASN A 86 -16.96 15.55 5.09
C ASN A 86 -17.47 15.54 6.53
N LEU A 87 -16.87 14.74 7.42
CA LEU A 87 -17.38 14.50 8.77
C LEU A 87 -16.56 15.19 9.86
N LEU A 88 -15.26 15.40 9.63
CA LEU A 88 -14.33 15.92 10.65
C LEU A 88 -13.80 17.33 10.31
N GLY A 89 -14.18 17.89 9.16
CA GLY A 89 -13.80 19.24 8.73
C GLY A 89 -12.31 19.41 8.41
N TRP A 90 -11.62 18.34 8.00
CA TRP A 90 -10.21 18.42 7.62
C TRP A 90 -10.04 19.20 6.32
N GLN A 91 -9.16 20.21 6.35
CA GLN A 91 -8.84 21.10 5.25
C GLN A 91 -7.39 21.56 5.38
N ALA A 92 -6.75 21.88 4.25
CA ALA A 92 -5.42 22.49 4.24
C ALA A 92 -5.48 23.96 4.66
#